data_AF-A0A7M2XH49-F1
#
_entry.id   AF-A0A7M2XH49-F1
#
_cell.length_a   1.000
_cell.length_b   1.000
_cell.length_c   1.000
_cell.angle_alpha   90.00
_cell.angle_beta   90.00
_cell.angle_gamma   90.00
#
_symmetry.space_group_name_H-M   'P 1'
#
loop_
_entity.id
_entity.type
_entity.pdbx_description
1 polymer ?
#
loop_
_entity_poly.entity_id
_entity_poly.type
_entity_poly.pdbx_seq_one_letter_code
_entity_poly.pdbx_strand_id
1 'polypeptide(L)'
;MRLTKAIILGLAAMVAIPPANACSVVETYIRPSNFELVQIADAIVVARAETDVQNGPADPAVAFRIEASLKGNAPDRVVLPFASIGKPIASDLSDLSGANPEGDMGACNRMTFARDSRYLMFLERGENGEWRQLGFPFSRINEDYIGENNAWMRAVRRYLRLQRSRPPMEQIAALTRMAETRLDDEGRPLADAERADIANHLRSISPWKPTAHLLDLHARIERGETKTVSPQDPQEARRLILAALAEGEHPDALPLFDSLSARTDLDVDQRGLTLRYFARNGQYSRAYKWIEERLLPELGRLPSEDAERLLTHVGHAQTGDDYEDGKERWRQDPHAKVTWPELAFAVYRYATATVGMDRVGGWLTDPLSDIPVSDYRARPELTIALAEAFDEGVMGWAENELSRPQASQGPDPSELKPQQRHDMLPLRVFASAWSDKSISALRRAFCDGGERRKLAISALGQEGDELYEDLLEEMAGASNLSEDERDLLLRAAIAFQARHFRSEPAWMDGGPKGLLVIRLAQRDWPKSSSICSSRKLTPR
;
A
#
# COMPACT_ATOMS: atom_id res chain seq x y z
N MET A 1 -56.50 19.47 11.52
CA MET A 1 -55.73 20.11 10.41
C MET A 1 -54.41 20.77 10.91
N ARG A 2 -53.63 20.11 11.79
CA ARG A 2 -52.35 20.63 12.32
C ARG A 2 -51.38 19.50 12.75
N LEU A 3 -51.19 18.45 11.94
CA LEU A 3 -50.27 17.37 12.31
C LEU A 3 -49.56 16.69 11.12
N THR A 4 -49.28 17.43 10.04
CA THR A 4 -48.71 16.87 8.80
C THR A 4 -47.55 17.69 8.21
N LYS A 5 -46.92 18.58 8.98
CA LYS A 5 -45.80 19.44 8.52
C LYS A 5 -44.47 19.25 9.27
N ALA A 6 -44.38 18.32 10.22
CA ALA A 6 -43.18 18.13 11.04
C ALA A 6 -42.30 16.94 10.64
N ILE A 7 -42.69 16.12 9.64
CA ILE A 7 -41.95 14.90 9.27
C ILE A 7 -41.10 15.08 7.99
N ILE A 8 -41.32 16.12 7.19
CA ILE A 8 -40.59 16.33 5.92
C ILE A 8 -39.28 17.15 6.11
N LEU A 9 -39.06 17.76 7.28
CA LEU A 9 -37.85 18.56 7.54
C LEU A 9 -36.73 17.82 8.29
N GLY A 10 -36.91 16.53 8.59
CA GLY A 10 -35.91 15.70 9.29
C GLY A 10 -35.09 14.77 8.40
N LEU A 11 -35.41 14.66 7.10
CA LEU A 11 -34.77 13.70 6.17
C LEU A 11 -33.73 14.34 5.24
N ALA A 12 -33.50 15.66 5.35
CA ALA A 12 -32.51 16.39 4.55
C ALA A 12 -31.20 16.67 5.32
N ALA A 13 -31.06 16.15 6.54
CA ALA A 13 -29.84 16.22 7.32
C ALA A 13 -28.91 15.05 6.96
N MET A 14 -27.89 15.38 6.17
CA MET A 14 -26.55 14.80 6.25
C MET A 14 -26.38 13.31 5.91
N VAL A 15 -26.65 12.95 4.65
CA VAL A 15 -25.71 12.05 3.96
C VAL A 15 -24.64 12.94 3.34
N ALA A 16 -23.78 13.52 4.17
CA ALA A 16 -22.48 13.98 3.70
C ALA A 16 -21.71 12.70 3.39
N ILE A 17 -21.80 12.23 2.15
CA ILE A 17 -20.89 11.19 1.67
C ILE A 17 -19.51 11.81 1.88
N PRO A 18 -18.65 11.26 2.77
CA PRO A 18 -17.31 11.79 2.92
C PRO A 18 -16.69 11.85 1.52
N PRO A 19 -15.99 12.94 1.16
CA PRO A 19 -15.30 12.99 -0.12
C PRO A 19 -14.53 11.68 -0.25
N ALA A 20 -14.78 10.95 -1.33
CA ALA A 20 -14.10 9.70 -1.57
C ALA A 20 -12.61 10.02 -1.55
N ASN A 21 -11.93 9.63 -0.47
CA ASN A 21 -10.50 9.76 -0.29
C ASN A 21 -9.84 8.71 -1.20
N ALA A 22 -10.04 8.82 -2.50
CA ALA A 22 -9.44 7.92 -3.50
C ALA A 22 -7.91 8.07 -3.54
N CYS A 23 -7.37 9.11 -2.89
CA CYS A 23 -5.95 9.32 -2.66
C CYS A 23 -5.58 9.01 -1.21
N SER A 24 -5.15 7.79 -0.97
CA SER A 24 -4.38 7.45 0.24
C SER A 24 -2.91 7.48 -0.12
N VAL A 25 -2.17 8.45 0.43
CA VAL A 25 -0.71 8.42 0.37
C VAL A 25 -0.19 7.63 1.56
N VAL A 26 0.87 6.85 1.34
CA VAL A 26 1.54 6.13 2.43
C VAL A 26 2.04 7.11 3.49
N GLU A 27 2.12 6.70 4.75
CA GLU A 27 2.54 7.55 5.87
C GLU A 27 3.90 8.22 5.65
N THR A 28 4.79 7.56 4.90
CA THR A 28 6.13 8.09 4.56
C THR A 28 6.15 8.94 3.29
N TYR A 29 5.00 9.29 2.71
CA TYR A 29 4.93 10.13 1.53
C TYR A 29 5.41 11.54 1.87
N ILE A 30 6.43 11.99 1.14
CA ILE A 30 6.94 13.34 1.22
C ILE A 30 6.65 14.04 -0.10
N ARG A 31 5.74 15.01 -0.06
CA ARG A 31 5.47 15.86 -1.22
C ARG A 31 6.72 16.69 -1.57
N PRO A 32 7.22 16.64 -2.82
CA PRO A 32 8.29 17.53 -3.23
C PRO A 32 7.85 19.01 -3.12
N SER A 33 8.74 19.85 -2.64
CA SER A 33 8.59 21.31 -2.77
C SER A 33 8.63 21.73 -4.24
N ASN A 34 8.13 22.92 -4.55
CA ASN A 34 8.16 23.44 -5.92
C ASN A 34 9.57 23.54 -6.53
N PHE A 35 10.59 23.84 -5.71
CA PHE A 35 11.98 23.80 -6.16
C PHE A 35 12.40 22.39 -6.58
N GLU A 36 12.00 21.39 -5.79
CA GLU A 36 12.30 19.98 -6.06
C GLU A 36 11.49 19.46 -7.25
N LEU A 37 10.24 19.88 -7.46
CA LEU A 37 9.49 19.56 -8.68
C LEU A 37 10.25 20.01 -9.94
N VAL A 38 10.83 21.22 -9.92
CA VAL A 38 11.66 21.71 -11.03
C VAL A 38 12.94 20.89 -11.18
N GLN A 39 13.52 20.40 -10.07
CA GLN A 39 14.71 19.56 -10.07
C GLN A 39 14.45 18.19 -10.70
N ILE A 40 13.39 17.51 -10.26
CA ILE A 40 13.11 16.11 -10.57
C ILE A 40 12.40 15.90 -11.92
N ALA A 41 11.68 16.90 -12.43
CA ALA A 41 11.02 16.78 -13.74
C ALA A 41 12.05 16.61 -14.87
N ASP A 42 11.89 15.60 -15.73
CA ASP A 42 12.72 15.43 -16.92
C ASP A 42 12.45 16.50 -17.97
N ALA A 43 11.19 16.95 -18.06
CA ALA A 43 10.80 18.09 -18.87
C ALA A 43 9.79 19.00 -18.17
N ILE A 44 9.84 20.29 -18.48
CA ILE A 44 8.87 21.29 -18.03
C ILE A 44 8.45 22.06 -19.27
N VAL A 45 7.17 22.01 -19.61
CA VAL A 45 6.66 22.46 -20.91
C VAL A 45 5.43 23.33 -20.76
N VAL A 46 5.23 24.23 -21.70
CA VAL A 46 3.94 24.87 -21.93
C VAL A 46 3.25 24.09 -23.04
N ALA A 47 2.08 23.53 -22.75
CA ALA A 47 1.35 22.69 -23.68
C ALA A 47 -0.13 23.11 -23.77
N ARG A 48 -0.73 22.92 -24.96
CA ARG A 48 -2.13 23.20 -25.23
C ARG A 48 -2.95 21.91 -25.23
N ALA A 49 -4.04 21.86 -24.47
CA ALA A 49 -4.96 20.73 -24.50
C ALA A 49 -5.77 20.73 -25.82
N GLU A 50 -5.75 19.63 -26.57
CA GLU A 50 -6.41 19.57 -27.90
C GLU A 50 -7.75 18.84 -27.84
N THR A 51 -7.73 17.52 -27.62
CA THR A 51 -8.93 16.68 -27.63
C THR A 51 -8.79 15.53 -26.65
N ASP A 52 -9.93 14.96 -26.29
CA ASP A 52 -9.95 13.61 -25.71
C ASP A 52 -9.41 12.62 -26.76
N VAL A 53 -8.57 11.71 -26.31
CA VAL A 53 -8.13 10.53 -27.03
C VAL A 53 -8.76 9.34 -26.32
N GLN A 54 -9.48 8.50 -27.06
CA GLN A 54 -9.94 7.24 -26.50
C GLN A 54 -8.74 6.29 -26.41
N ASN A 55 -8.33 5.95 -25.20
CA ASN A 55 -7.33 4.92 -24.95
C ASN A 55 -8.02 3.61 -24.56
N GLY A 56 -9.02 3.20 -25.35
CA GLY A 56 -9.92 2.08 -25.03
C GLY A 56 -11.30 2.52 -24.52
N PRO A 57 -12.21 1.58 -24.23
CA PRO A 57 -13.60 1.88 -23.88
C PRO A 57 -13.80 2.57 -22.53
N ALA A 58 -12.81 2.49 -21.62
CA ALA A 58 -12.93 2.90 -20.23
C ALA A 58 -11.92 3.99 -19.78
N ASP A 59 -10.91 4.28 -20.59
CA ASP A 59 -9.79 5.14 -20.17
C ASP A 59 -9.79 6.45 -20.97
N PRO A 60 -10.45 7.51 -20.47
CA PRO A 60 -10.36 8.82 -21.09
C PRO A 60 -8.91 9.32 -20.99
N ALA A 61 -8.42 9.97 -22.04
CA ALA A 61 -7.11 10.60 -22.03
C ALA A 61 -7.18 11.95 -22.73
N VAL A 62 -6.30 12.88 -22.39
CA VAL A 62 -6.18 14.18 -23.07
C VAL A 62 -4.85 14.26 -23.81
N ALA A 63 -4.91 14.60 -25.09
CA ALA A 63 -3.71 14.95 -25.84
C ALA A 63 -3.33 16.42 -25.63
N PHE A 64 -2.03 16.66 -25.43
CA PHE A 64 -1.45 17.98 -25.33
C PHE A 64 -0.42 18.19 -26.43
N ARG A 65 -0.51 19.32 -27.13
CA ARG A 65 0.52 19.78 -28.05
C ARG A 65 1.48 20.70 -27.32
N ILE A 66 2.77 20.38 -27.34
CA ILE A 66 3.81 21.19 -26.71
C ILE A 66 4.06 22.43 -27.57
N GLU A 67 3.98 23.60 -26.94
CA GLU A 67 4.21 24.91 -27.59
C GLU A 67 5.57 25.49 -27.23
N ALA A 68 6.08 25.19 -26.03
CA ALA A 68 7.40 25.59 -25.59
C ALA A 68 7.97 24.61 -24.57
N SER A 69 9.29 24.39 -24.61
CA SER A 69 10.03 23.68 -23.58
C SER A 69 10.85 24.66 -22.72
N LEU A 70 10.72 24.54 -21.40
CA LEU A 70 11.52 25.28 -20.41
C LEU A 70 12.72 24.44 -19.93
N LYS A 71 12.53 23.12 -19.86
CA LYS A 71 13.49 22.10 -19.47
C LYS A 71 13.19 20.82 -20.26
N GLY A 72 14.23 20.08 -20.65
CA GLY A 72 14.10 18.78 -21.29
C GLY A 72 13.65 18.84 -22.75
N ASN A 73 13.59 17.66 -23.37
CA ASN A 73 13.24 17.47 -24.78
C ASN A 73 12.06 16.50 -24.90
N ALA A 74 10.91 16.89 -24.35
CA ALA A 74 9.67 16.13 -24.54
C ALA A 74 9.22 16.17 -26.01
N PRO A 75 8.48 15.15 -26.50
CA PRO A 75 7.97 15.11 -27.87
C PRO A 75 6.95 16.22 -28.11
N ASP A 76 6.76 16.65 -29.36
CA ASP A 76 5.80 17.72 -29.73
C ASP A 76 4.36 17.48 -29.25
N ARG A 77 4.03 16.23 -28.92
CA ARG A 77 2.74 15.82 -28.40
C ARG A 77 2.91 14.79 -27.28
N VAL A 78 2.18 14.99 -26.18
CA VAL A 78 2.08 14.04 -25.05
C VAL A 78 0.62 13.70 -24.78
N VAL A 79 0.37 12.51 -24.25
CA VAL A 79 -0.98 12.04 -23.90
C VAL A 79 -1.02 11.76 -22.42
N LEU A 80 -1.98 12.36 -21.71
CA LEU A 80 -2.19 12.11 -20.30
C LEU A 80 -3.36 11.13 -20.13
N PRO A 81 -3.11 9.88 -19.69
CA PRO A 81 -4.19 8.94 -19.38
C PRO A 81 -5.01 9.41 -18.17
N PHE A 82 -6.24 8.93 -18.09
CA PHE A 82 -7.25 9.21 -17.06
C PHE A 82 -7.66 10.69 -16.93
N ALA A 83 -7.26 11.54 -17.89
CA ALA A 83 -7.66 12.94 -17.96
C ALA A 83 -8.87 13.14 -18.87
N SER A 84 -9.58 14.25 -18.67
CA SER A 84 -10.75 14.62 -19.48
C SER A 84 -10.76 16.09 -19.88
N ILE A 85 -11.30 16.37 -21.07
CA ILE A 85 -11.69 17.73 -21.45
C ILE A 85 -13.00 18.11 -20.73
N GLY A 86 -12.98 19.24 -20.02
CA GLY A 86 -14.13 19.70 -19.25
C GLY A 86 -14.02 21.18 -18.84
N LYS A 87 -14.70 21.52 -17.75
CA LYS A 87 -14.63 22.86 -17.13
C LYS A 87 -13.78 22.76 -15.87
N PRO A 88 -12.46 23.01 -15.96
CA PRO A 88 -11.60 22.85 -14.82
C PRO A 88 -11.72 24.00 -13.82
N ILE A 89 -11.28 23.76 -12.58
CA ILE A 89 -11.05 24.79 -11.57
C ILE A 89 -9.74 25.50 -11.89
N ALA A 90 -9.79 26.83 -11.90
CA ALA A 90 -8.62 27.67 -12.17
C ALA A 90 -7.58 27.53 -11.05
N SER A 91 -6.31 27.55 -11.43
CA SER A 91 -5.18 27.58 -10.50
C SER A 91 -5.12 28.92 -9.76
N ASP A 92 -4.87 28.89 -8.45
CA ASP A 92 -4.41 30.10 -7.72
C ASP A 92 -2.92 30.29 -7.97
N LEU A 93 -2.56 31.25 -8.82
CA LEU A 93 -1.18 31.57 -9.16
C LEU A 93 -0.56 32.64 -8.25
N SER A 94 -1.31 33.10 -7.24
CA SER A 94 -0.87 34.04 -6.21
C SER A 94 -0.47 33.37 -4.89
N ASP A 95 -0.88 32.12 -4.69
CA ASP A 95 -0.41 31.24 -3.63
C ASP A 95 0.32 30.04 -4.26
N LEU A 96 1.56 29.79 -3.85
CA LEU A 96 2.38 28.67 -4.34
C LEU A 96 2.44 27.49 -3.35
N SER A 97 1.73 27.57 -2.22
CA SER A 97 1.82 26.59 -1.13
C SER A 97 1.02 25.29 -1.36
N GLY A 98 -0.06 25.38 -2.14
CA GLY A 98 -0.94 24.26 -2.50
C GLY A 98 -0.84 23.86 -3.97
N ALA A 99 -1.38 22.68 -4.30
CA ALA A 99 -1.65 22.30 -5.69
C ALA A 99 -2.92 22.99 -6.23
N ASN A 100 -3.23 22.76 -7.50
CA ASN A 100 -4.55 23.07 -8.03
C ASN A 100 -5.66 22.38 -7.18
N PRO A 101 -6.78 23.06 -6.86
CA PRO A 101 -7.84 22.52 -6.00
C PRO A 101 -8.43 21.17 -6.47
N GLU A 102 -8.37 20.85 -7.77
CA GLU A 102 -8.82 19.55 -8.26
C GLU A 102 -7.97 18.37 -7.77
N GLY A 103 -6.72 18.59 -7.39
CA GLY A 103 -5.87 17.55 -6.79
C GLY A 103 -6.48 17.01 -5.50
N ASP A 104 -7.21 17.85 -4.76
CA ASP A 104 -7.90 17.49 -3.52
C ASP A 104 -9.32 16.91 -3.76
N MET A 105 -9.75 16.76 -5.01
CA MET A 105 -11.08 16.27 -5.40
C MET A 105 -11.10 14.78 -5.82
N GLY A 106 -10.06 14.02 -5.47
CA GLY A 106 -10.05 12.55 -5.53
C GLY A 106 -9.07 11.92 -6.53
N ALA A 107 -8.48 12.68 -7.46
CA ALA A 107 -7.50 12.14 -8.41
C ALA A 107 -6.03 12.42 -8.05
N CYS A 108 -5.80 13.07 -6.91
CA CYS A 108 -4.51 13.46 -6.31
C CYS A 108 -3.74 14.50 -7.12
N ASN A 109 -4.03 14.60 -8.41
CA ASN A 109 -3.54 15.55 -9.37
C ASN A 109 -4.72 16.10 -10.15
N ARG A 110 -4.52 17.24 -10.83
CA ARG A 110 -5.52 17.79 -11.74
C ARG A 110 -5.70 16.87 -12.94
N MET A 111 -6.94 16.43 -13.20
CA MET A 111 -7.31 15.56 -14.32
C MET A 111 -8.33 16.19 -15.28
N THR A 112 -8.81 17.41 -15.00
CA THR A 112 -9.71 18.14 -15.91
C THR A 112 -8.99 19.28 -16.60
N PHE A 113 -9.18 19.39 -17.91
CA PHE A 113 -8.54 20.41 -18.75
C PHE A 113 -9.57 21.07 -19.66
N ALA A 114 -9.45 22.38 -19.86
CA ALA A 114 -10.25 23.10 -20.83
C ALA A 114 -9.62 22.95 -22.21
N ARG A 115 -10.45 22.61 -23.20
CA ARG A 115 -10.05 22.56 -24.61
C ARG A 115 -9.38 23.87 -25.04
N ASP A 116 -8.32 23.77 -25.83
CA ASP A 116 -7.52 24.87 -26.37
C ASP A 116 -6.85 25.77 -25.32
N SER A 117 -6.97 25.46 -24.03
CA SER A 117 -6.26 26.16 -22.96
C SER A 117 -4.82 25.68 -22.85
N ARG A 118 -3.97 26.53 -22.27
CA ARG A 118 -2.54 26.26 -22.09
C ARG A 118 -2.23 25.95 -20.63
N TYR A 119 -1.31 25.02 -20.45
CA TYR A 119 -0.92 24.48 -19.16
C TYR A 119 0.60 24.46 -19.05
N LEU A 120 1.10 24.78 -17.85
CA LEU A 120 2.46 24.47 -17.47
C LEU A 120 2.47 23.04 -16.91
N MET A 121 3.15 22.14 -17.60
CA MET A 121 3.20 20.73 -17.27
C MET A 121 4.61 20.29 -16.88
N PHE A 122 4.70 19.52 -15.81
CA PHE A 122 5.91 18.84 -15.35
C PHE A 122 5.79 17.38 -15.77
N LEU A 123 6.76 16.92 -16.55
CA LEU A 123 6.77 15.60 -17.16
C LEU A 123 7.96 14.80 -16.67
N GLU A 124 7.77 13.49 -16.56
CA GLU A 124 8.81 12.50 -16.35
C GLU A 124 8.86 11.53 -17.52
N ARG A 125 10.04 10.95 -17.74
CA ARG A 125 10.28 9.91 -18.72
C ARG A 125 10.40 8.57 -17.99
N GLY A 126 9.43 7.68 -18.22
CA GLY A 126 9.44 6.33 -17.68
C GLY A 126 10.61 5.50 -18.21
N GLU A 127 10.86 4.36 -17.59
CA GLU A 127 11.97 3.45 -17.96
C GLU A 127 11.88 2.96 -19.42
N ASN A 128 10.66 2.73 -19.91
CA ASN A 128 10.36 2.36 -21.29
C ASN A 128 10.52 3.54 -22.29
N GLY A 129 10.88 4.73 -21.79
CA GLY A 129 11.06 5.94 -22.57
C GLY A 129 9.77 6.74 -22.82
N GLU A 130 8.62 6.28 -22.32
CA GLU A 130 7.34 6.98 -22.43
C GLU A 130 7.31 8.25 -21.58
N TRP A 131 6.61 9.27 -22.06
CA TRP A 131 6.43 10.52 -21.33
C TRP A 131 5.08 10.52 -20.63
N ARG A 132 5.10 10.80 -19.32
CA ARG A 132 3.90 10.92 -18.49
C ARG A 132 3.97 12.19 -17.65
N GLN A 133 2.86 12.60 -17.06
CA GLN A 133 2.90 13.64 -16.04
C GLN A 133 3.73 13.16 -14.86
N LEU A 134 4.47 14.08 -14.24
CA LEU A 134 5.27 13.79 -13.05
C LEU A 134 4.36 13.38 -11.88
N GLY A 135 4.39 12.12 -11.44
CA GLY A 135 3.36 11.53 -10.56
C GLY A 135 3.43 11.83 -9.05
N PHE A 136 3.51 13.09 -8.61
CA PHE A 136 3.49 13.42 -7.16
C PHE A 136 2.15 13.98 -6.68
N PRO A 137 1.35 13.21 -5.90
CA PRO A 137 0.10 13.67 -5.29
C PRO A 137 0.19 15.06 -4.64
N PHE A 138 -0.83 15.88 -4.87
CA PHE A 138 -1.01 17.20 -4.27
C PHE A 138 0.14 18.17 -4.59
N SER A 139 0.76 18.00 -5.76
CA SER A 139 1.85 18.84 -6.28
C SER A 139 1.43 19.71 -7.46
N ARG A 140 2.16 20.82 -7.70
CA ARG A 140 1.90 21.79 -8.77
C ARG A 140 2.44 21.36 -10.14
N ILE A 141 2.06 20.18 -10.58
CA ILE A 141 2.58 19.56 -11.81
C ILE A 141 1.80 19.93 -13.08
N ASN A 142 0.53 20.37 -12.94
CA ASN A 142 -0.39 20.68 -14.04
C ASN A 142 -1.15 21.98 -13.73
N GLU A 143 -0.52 23.12 -13.97
CA GLU A 143 -1.06 24.44 -13.61
C GLU A 143 -1.50 25.25 -14.83
N ASP A 144 -2.47 26.16 -14.66
CA ASP A 144 -2.86 27.07 -15.75
C ASP A 144 -1.68 27.93 -16.21
N TYR A 145 -1.49 28.05 -17.53
CA TYR A 145 -0.51 28.96 -18.12
C TYR A 145 -1.17 30.23 -18.65
N ILE A 146 -1.12 31.31 -17.88
CA ILE A 146 -1.66 32.63 -18.24
C ILE A 146 -0.59 33.61 -18.76
N GLY A 147 0.60 33.11 -19.12
CA GLY A 147 1.74 33.89 -19.62
C GLY A 147 2.89 34.03 -18.62
N GLU A 148 3.98 34.65 -19.06
CA GLU A 148 5.26 34.68 -18.31
C GLU A 148 5.24 35.55 -17.03
N ASN A 149 4.29 36.49 -16.90
CA ASN A 149 4.27 37.45 -15.80
C ASN A 149 3.36 37.03 -14.63
N ASN A 150 3.63 35.88 -14.03
CA ASN A 150 2.97 35.43 -12.80
C ASN A 150 3.97 34.83 -11.81
N ALA A 151 3.59 34.68 -10.53
CA ALA A 151 4.51 34.23 -9.48
C ALA A 151 5.04 32.82 -9.74
N TRP A 152 4.21 31.93 -10.27
CA TRP A 152 4.61 30.55 -10.55
C TRP A 152 5.66 30.47 -11.66
N MET A 153 5.42 31.13 -12.79
CA MET A 153 6.39 31.20 -13.89
C MET A 153 7.71 31.85 -13.46
N ARG A 154 7.68 32.92 -12.66
CA ARG A 154 8.90 33.54 -12.13
C ARG A 154 9.68 32.58 -11.22
N ALA A 155 8.99 31.85 -10.33
CA ALA A 155 9.61 30.84 -9.47
C ALA A 155 10.28 29.74 -10.30
N VAL A 156 9.57 29.14 -11.25
CA VAL A 156 10.10 28.07 -12.13
C VAL A 156 11.34 28.56 -12.89
N ARG A 157 11.30 29.74 -13.51
CA ARG A 157 12.44 30.32 -14.22
C ARG A 157 13.63 30.54 -13.29
N ARG A 158 13.40 31.03 -12.07
CA ARG A 158 14.46 31.24 -11.06
C ARG A 158 15.10 29.92 -10.66
N TYR A 159 14.29 28.90 -10.36
CA TYR A 159 14.78 27.60 -9.94
C TYR A 159 15.57 26.90 -11.06
N LEU A 160 15.11 26.98 -12.30
CA LEU A 160 15.87 26.51 -13.47
C LEU A 160 17.23 27.22 -13.61
N ARG A 161 17.29 28.54 -13.39
CA ARG A 161 18.59 29.27 -13.42
C ARG A 161 19.51 28.79 -12.30
N LEU A 162 19.01 28.70 -11.07
CA LEU A 162 19.80 28.26 -9.91
C LEU A 162 20.35 26.85 -10.12
N GLN A 163 19.51 25.91 -10.54
CA GLN A 163 19.88 24.51 -10.75
C GLN A 163 20.89 24.32 -11.88
N ARG A 164 20.85 25.17 -12.92
CA ARG A 164 21.82 25.13 -14.03
C ARG A 164 23.17 25.76 -13.68
N SER A 165 23.19 26.72 -12.76
CA SER A 165 24.36 27.58 -12.54
C SER A 165 25.12 27.29 -11.25
N ARG A 166 24.57 26.47 -10.34
CA ARG A 166 25.14 26.26 -9.01
C ARG A 166 25.09 24.78 -8.61
N PRO A 167 26.10 24.28 -7.89
CA PRO A 167 26.03 22.97 -7.24
C PRO A 167 24.98 22.96 -6.11
N PRO A 168 24.52 21.78 -5.66
CA PRO A 168 23.35 21.66 -4.78
C PRO A 168 23.43 22.46 -3.47
N MET A 169 24.57 22.44 -2.77
CA MET A 169 24.72 23.22 -1.52
C MET A 169 24.77 24.73 -1.76
N GLU A 170 25.29 25.19 -2.90
CA GLU A 170 25.24 26.60 -3.26
C GLU A 170 23.84 27.07 -3.65
N GLN A 171 23.00 26.16 -4.17
CA GLN A 171 21.58 26.42 -4.40
C GLN A 171 20.87 26.69 -3.06
N ILE A 172 21.06 25.82 -2.05
CA ILE A 172 20.53 26.03 -0.69
C ILE A 172 20.99 27.37 -0.12
N ALA A 173 22.30 27.66 -0.17
CA ALA A 173 22.84 28.94 0.32
C ALA A 173 22.26 30.16 -0.42
N ALA A 174 22.02 30.05 -1.73
CA ALA A 174 21.39 31.12 -2.51
C ALA A 174 19.93 31.34 -2.09
N LEU A 175 19.16 30.27 -1.93
CA LEU A 175 17.79 30.33 -1.45
C LEU A 175 17.69 30.89 -0.02
N THR A 176 18.61 30.52 0.87
CA THR A 176 18.70 31.11 2.21
C THR A 176 18.91 32.62 2.16
N ARG A 177 19.87 33.10 1.35
CA ARG A 177 20.08 34.54 1.17
C ARG A 177 18.86 35.24 0.58
N MET A 178 18.17 34.61 -0.37
CA MET A 178 16.93 35.14 -0.94
C MET A 178 15.83 35.28 0.13
N ALA A 179 15.66 34.27 1.00
CA ALA A 179 14.70 34.32 2.08
C ALA A 179 15.03 35.42 3.12
N GLU A 180 16.30 35.60 3.45
CA GLU A 180 16.79 36.59 4.41
C GLU A 180 16.69 38.03 3.87
N THR A 181 17.18 38.25 2.64
CA THR A 181 17.26 39.59 2.04
C THR A 181 15.94 40.03 1.38
N ARG A 182 15.06 39.08 1.07
CA ARG A 182 13.83 39.27 0.27
C ARG A 182 14.09 39.76 -1.16
N LEU A 183 15.31 39.55 -1.66
CA LEU A 183 15.73 39.88 -3.01
C LEU A 183 16.05 38.59 -3.78
N ASP A 184 15.83 38.61 -5.10
CA ASP A 184 16.25 37.53 -5.99
C ASP A 184 17.74 37.62 -6.38
N ASP A 185 18.18 36.75 -7.28
CA ASP A 185 19.56 36.64 -7.76
C ASP A 185 20.03 37.88 -8.54
N GLU A 186 19.10 38.70 -9.02
CA GLU A 186 19.35 39.94 -9.75
C GLU A 186 19.12 41.18 -8.86
N GLY A 187 18.87 40.99 -7.56
CA GLY A 187 18.62 42.08 -6.60
C GLY A 187 17.22 42.67 -6.67
N ARG A 188 16.27 42.02 -7.35
CA ARG A 188 14.87 42.48 -7.42
C ARG A 188 14.08 41.98 -6.22
N PRO A 189 13.09 42.74 -5.72
CA PRO A 189 12.21 42.27 -4.65
C PRO A 189 11.45 40.99 -5.03
N LEU A 190 11.42 40.01 -4.12
CA LEU A 190 10.58 38.83 -4.25
C LEU A 190 9.14 39.14 -3.88
N ALA A 191 8.18 38.63 -4.66
CA ALA A 191 6.77 38.64 -4.25
C ALA A 191 6.55 37.74 -3.03
N ASP A 192 5.48 38.00 -2.27
CA ASP A 192 5.19 37.27 -1.03
C ASP A 192 5.02 35.76 -1.26
N ALA A 193 4.36 35.38 -2.35
CA ALA A 193 4.19 33.98 -2.76
C ALA A 193 5.54 33.29 -3.01
N GLU A 194 6.46 33.97 -3.70
CA GLU A 194 7.80 33.46 -4.02
C GLU A 194 8.64 33.32 -2.74
N ARG A 195 8.51 34.26 -1.79
CA ARG A 195 9.17 34.17 -0.48
C ARG A 195 8.64 33.00 0.35
N ALA A 196 7.33 32.82 0.40
CA ALA A 196 6.69 31.74 1.13
C ALA A 196 7.11 30.38 0.56
N ASP A 197 7.18 30.27 -0.76
CA ASP A 197 7.63 29.06 -1.46
C ASP A 197 9.09 28.70 -1.13
N ILE A 198 10.01 29.67 -1.19
CA ILE A 198 11.41 29.47 -0.81
C ILE A 198 11.52 29.05 0.66
N ALA A 199 10.78 29.72 1.56
CA ALA A 199 10.78 29.39 2.98
C ALA A 199 10.17 28.00 3.26
N ASN A 200 9.21 27.55 2.46
CA ASN A 200 8.67 26.20 2.55
C ASN A 200 9.71 25.17 2.10
N HIS A 201 10.36 25.39 0.96
CA HIS A 201 11.46 24.54 0.52
C HIS A 201 12.55 24.44 1.58
N LEU A 202 13.05 25.56 2.13
CA LEU A 202 14.15 25.54 3.11
C LEU A 202 13.80 24.81 4.42
N ARG A 203 12.51 24.73 4.79
CA ARG A 203 12.05 24.04 6.00
C ARG A 203 11.65 22.58 5.76
N SER A 204 11.38 22.20 4.52
CA SER A 204 10.94 20.84 4.20
C SER A 204 12.11 19.85 4.28
N ILE A 205 11.82 18.68 4.81
CA ILE A 205 12.70 17.52 4.77
C ILE A 205 12.22 16.65 3.61
N SER A 206 13.09 16.35 2.64
CA SER A 206 12.73 15.49 1.51
C SER A 206 13.92 14.69 1.00
N PRO A 207 13.68 13.57 0.29
CA PRO A 207 14.73 12.74 -0.31
C PRO A 207 15.52 13.44 -1.43
N TRP A 208 15.04 14.57 -1.94
CA TRP A 208 15.70 15.32 -3.03
C TRP A 208 16.64 16.42 -2.54
N LYS A 209 16.74 16.58 -1.21
CA LYS A 209 17.67 17.52 -0.59
C LYS A 209 19.11 17.05 -0.74
N PRO A 210 20.11 17.96 -0.80
CA PRO A 210 21.50 17.54 -0.78
C PRO A 210 21.84 16.74 0.49
N THR A 211 22.61 15.66 0.36
CA THR A 211 23.01 14.81 1.51
C THR A 211 23.63 15.62 2.64
N ALA A 212 24.56 16.53 2.32
CA ALA A 212 25.21 17.39 3.30
C ALA A 212 24.23 18.30 4.06
N HIS A 213 23.14 18.74 3.42
CA HIS A 213 22.11 19.53 4.07
C HIS A 213 21.30 18.68 5.07
N LEU A 214 20.88 17.48 4.67
CA LEU A 214 20.14 16.57 5.55
C LEU A 214 20.99 16.14 6.76
N LEU A 215 22.29 15.84 6.55
CA LEU A 215 23.21 15.51 7.63
C LEU A 215 23.45 16.69 8.59
N ASP A 216 23.56 17.92 8.08
CA ASP A 216 23.63 19.12 8.93
C ASP A 216 22.36 19.28 9.77
N LEU A 217 21.18 19.15 9.16
CA LEU A 217 19.90 19.20 9.88
C LEU A 217 19.82 18.13 10.98
N HIS A 218 20.25 16.90 10.68
CA HIS A 218 20.30 15.81 11.66
C HIS A 218 21.23 16.19 12.83
N ALA A 219 22.46 16.62 12.55
CA ALA A 219 23.42 17.01 13.56
C ALA A 219 22.93 18.18 14.44
N ARG A 220 22.15 19.11 13.88
CA ARG A 220 21.53 20.22 14.59
C ARG A 220 20.43 19.76 15.54
N ILE A 221 19.59 18.82 15.12
CA ILE A 221 18.57 18.20 15.98
C ILE A 221 19.20 17.44 17.13
N GLU A 222 20.30 16.72 16.89
CA GLU A 222 21.07 16.04 17.96
C GLU A 222 21.63 17.03 18.99
N ARG A 223 21.89 18.29 18.61
CA ARG A 223 22.29 19.37 19.51
C ARG A 223 21.12 20.13 20.15
N GLY A 224 19.87 19.77 19.83
CA GLY A 224 18.66 20.44 20.32
C GLY A 224 18.27 21.73 19.57
N GLU A 225 18.80 21.95 18.37
CA GLU A 225 18.53 23.15 17.56
C GLU A 225 17.29 22.97 16.64
N THR A 226 16.07 22.89 17.19
CA THR A 226 14.87 22.55 16.38
C THR A 226 14.15 23.71 15.69
N LYS A 227 14.50 24.97 15.98
CA LYS A 227 13.73 26.15 15.53
C LYS A 227 13.63 26.33 14.01
N THR A 228 14.47 25.66 13.24
CA THR A 228 14.58 25.87 11.79
C THR A 228 14.00 24.74 10.95
N VAL A 229 13.45 23.70 11.58
CA VAL A 229 12.97 22.49 10.90
C VAL A 229 11.44 22.39 11.06
N SER A 230 10.78 21.89 10.02
CA SER A 230 9.37 21.49 10.11
C SER A 230 9.31 19.98 9.90
N PRO A 231 8.74 19.21 10.83
CA PRO A 231 8.05 19.62 12.06
C PRO A 231 8.99 20.09 13.19
N GLN A 232 8.42 20.77 14.19
CA GLN A 232 9.17 21.29 15.35
C GLN A 232 9.51 20.22 16.40
N ASP A 233 8.81 19.09 16.39
CA ASP A 233 9.12 17.94 17.24
C ASP A 233 10.48 17.33 16.83
N PRO A 234 11.50 17.32 17.72
CA PRO A 234 12.81 16.76 17.40
C PRO A 234 12.77 15.28 17.00
N GLN A 235 11.88 14.47 17.59
CA GLN A 235 11.84 13.03 17.29
C GLN A 235 11.31 12.79 15.89
N GLU A 236 10.17 13.41 15.57
CA GLU A 236 9.59 13.33 14.23
C GLU A 236 10.51 13.92 13.16
N ALA A 237 11.14 15.08 13.43
CA ALA A 237 12.10 15.67 12.49
C ALA A 237 13.30 14.76 12.24
N ARG A 238 13.82 14.08 13.29
CA ARG A 238 14.88 13.07 13.13
C ARG A 238 14.41 11.91 12.26
N ARG A 239 13.23 11.36 12.54
CA ARG A 239 12.62 10.26 11.76
C ARG A 239 12.49 10.63 10.28
N LEU A 240 11.96 11.83 9.98
CA LEU A 240 11.81 12.33 8.62
C LEU A 240 13.15 12.54 7.91
N ILE A 241 14.18 13.04 8.60
CA ILE A 241 15.53 13.15 7.99
C ILE A 241 16.11 11.79 7.67
N LEU A 242 16.00 10.82 8.58
CA LEU A 242 16.45 9.46 8.32
C LEU A 242 15.66 8.82 7.17
N ALA A 243 14.35 9.08 7.09
CA ALA A 243 13.52 8.63 5.99
C ALA A 243 13.95 9.26 4.66
N ALA A 244 14.16 10.59 4.63
CA ALA A 244 14.68 11.28 3.45
C ALA A 244 16.04 10.70 3.01
N LEU A 245 16.94 10.44 3.96
CA LEU A 245 18.24 9.84 3.67
C LEU A 245 18.14 8.38 3.19
N ALA A 246 17.17 7.61 3.69
CA ALA A 246 16.91 6.23 3.29
C ALA A 246 16.22 6.11 1.92
N GLU A 247 15.34 7.04 1.58
CA GLU A 247 14.58 7.06 0.32
C GLU A 247 15.26 7.82 -0.82
N GLY A 248 16.29 8.63 -0.52
CA GLY A 248 17.03 9.37 -1.54
C GLY A 248 18.33 8.69 -1.96
N GLU A 249 18.98 9.24 -2.98
CA GLU A 249 20.31 8.82 -3.41
C GLU A 249 21.38 9.51 -2.54
N HIS A 250 21.66 8.93 -1.36
CA HIS A 250 22.53 9.51 -0.35
C HIS A 250 23.70 8.60 0.05
N PRO A 251 24.63 8.26 -0.86
CA PRO A 251 25.76 7.37 -0.54
C PRO A 251 26.65 7.93 0.58
N ASP A 252 26.80 9.25 0.67
CA ASP A 252 27.61 9.92 1.71
C ASP A 252 27.00 9.84 3.11
N ALA A 253 25.75 9.36 3.25
CA ALA A 253 25.10 9.14 4.54
C ALA A 253 25.50 7.80 5.20
N LEU A 254 26.27 6.95 4.53
CA LEU A 254 26.64 5.63 5.03
C LEU A 254 27.27 5.66 6.43
N PRO A 255 28.18 6.60 6.77
CA PRO A 255 28.75 6.66 8.12
C PRO A 255 27.71 6.89 9.23
N LEU A 256 26.62 7.63 8.95
CA LEU A 256 25.53 7.83 9.90
C LEU A 256 24.80 6.51 10.14
N PHE A 257 24.43 5.80 9.08
CA PHE A 257 23.73 4.52 9.18
C PHE A 257 24.60 3.40 9.74
N ASP A 258 25.91 3.43 9.51
CA ASP A 258 26.86 2.55 10.19
C ASP A 258 26.80 2.73 11.71
N SER A 259 26.87 3.98 12.15
CA SER A 259 26.76 4.33 13.57
C SER A 259 25.42 3.89 14.17
N LEU A 260 24.30 4.16 13.47
CA LEU A 260 22.98 3.71 13.89
C LEU A 260 22.91 2.19 13.98
N SER A 261 23.41 1.46 12.98
CA SER A 261 23.39 -0.01 12.99
C SER A 261 24.20 -0.62 14.14
N ALA A 262 25.18 0.10 14.70
CA ALA A 262 25.95 -0.38 15.85
C ALA A 262 25.21 -0.20 17.19
N ARG A 263 24.18 0.65 17.25
CA ARG A 263 23.41 0.96 18.45
C ARG A 263 22.37 -0.11 18.77
N THR A 264 22.09 -0.29 20.06
CA THR A 264 21.06 -1.21 20.57
C THR A 264 19.83 -0.50 21.12
N ASP A 265 19.90 0.82 21.25
CA ASP A 265 18.89 1.69 21.84
C ASP A 265 18.02 2.42 20.80
N LEU A 266 18.08 2.00 19.53
CA LEU A 266 17.25 2.56 18.47
C LEU A 266 15.78 2.22 18.68
N ASP A 267 14.89 3.15 18.35
CA ASP A 267 13.47 2.85 18.18
C ASP A 267 13.24 2.01 16.89
N VAL A 268 12.00 1.54 16.70
CA VAL A 268 11.63 0.66 15.58
C VAL A 268 11.84 1.35 14.23
N ASP A 269 11.45 2.62 14.10
CA ASP A 269 11.53 3.35 12.84
C ASP A 269 12.99 3.61 12.46
N GLN A 270 13.84 3.96 13.42
CA GLN A 270 15.27 4.11 13.21
C GLN A 270 15.92 2.81 12.73
N ARG A 271 15.52 1.66 13.30
CA ARG A 271 16.00 0.35 12.84
C ARG A 271 15.53 0.08 11.40
N GLY A 272 14.24 0.26 11.14
CA GLY A 272 13.63 0.02 9.84
C GLY A 272 14.17 0.94 8.74
N LEU A 273 14.41 2.21 9.03
CA LEU A 273 15.01 3.17 8.11
C LEU A 273 16.48 2.87 7.84
N THR A 274 17.23 2.44 8.85
CA THR A 274 18.61 1.96 8.65
C THR A 274 18.63 0.73 7.74
N LEU A 275 17.64 -0.16 7.88
CA LEU A 275 17.52 -1.36 7.05
C LEU A 275 17.26 -0.97 5.59
N ARG A 276 16.26 -0.10 5.38
CA ARG A 276 15.90 0.43 4.06
C ARG A 276 17.08 1.15 3.39
N TYR A 277 17.82 1.97 4.15
CA TYR A 277 19.01 2.63 3.62
C TYR A 277 20.02 1.63 3.05
N PHE A 278 20.40 0.60 3.82
CA PHE A 278 21.34 -0.42 3.35
C PHE A 278 20.79 -1.18 2.13
N ALA A 279 19.50 -1.55 2.15
CA ALA A 279 18.88 -2.27 1.04
C ALA A 279 18.86 -1.45 -0.26
N ARG A 280 18.57 -0.15 -0.18
CA ARG A 280 18.49 0.75 -1.35
C ARG A 280 19.85 1.18 -1.88
N ASN A 281 20.85 1.34 -1.01
CA ASN A 281 22.18 1.86 -1.38
C ASN A 281 23.22 0.75 -1.69
N GLY A 282 22.78 -0.36 -2.28
CA GLY A 282 23.67 -1.44 -2.74
C GLY A 282 24.34 -2.26 -1.63
N GLN A 283 23.88 -2.14 -0.38
CA GLN A 283 24.36 -2.89 0.78
C GLN A 283 23.35 -3.96 1.20
N TYR A 284 22.65 -4.56 0.23
CA TYR A 284 21.53 -5.46 0.51
C TYR A 284 21.95 -6.70 1.30
N SER A 285 23.09 -7.35 1.00
CA SER A 285 23.56 -8.50 1.78
C SER A 285 23.74 -8.17 3.27
N ARG A 286 24.13 -6.92 3.58
CA ARG A 286 24.24 -6.43 4.96
C ARG A 286 22.86 -6.17 5.58
N ALA A 287 21.94 -5.55 4.83
CA ALA A 287 20.55 -5.38 5.24
C ALA A 287 19.92 -6.72 5.60
N TYR A 288 20.10 -7.71 4.73
CA TYR A 288 19.57 -9.06 4.90
C TYR A 288 20.13 -9.76 6.14
N LYS A 289 21.45 -9.77 6.31
CA LYS A 289 22.09 -10.31 7.51
C LYS A 289 21.55 -9.66 8.78
N TRP A 290 21.24 -8.37 8.72
CA TRP A 290 20.67 -7.66 9.86
C TRP A 290 19.24 -8.11 10.20
N ILE A 291 18.42 -8.39 9.18
CA ILE A 291 17.09 -8.98 9.34
C ILE A 291 17.21 -10.32 10.08
N GLU A 292 18.05 -11.22 9.55
CA GLU A 292 18.23 -12.58 10.08
C GLU A 292 18.76 -12.58 11.52
N GLU A 293 19.83 -11.84 11.79
CA GLU A 293 20.58 -11.96 13.05
C GLU A 293 20.02 -11.11 14.18
N ARG A 294 19.24 -10.06 13.88
CA ARG A 294 18.79 -9.10 14.91
C ARG A 294 17.30 -8.83 14.88
N LEU A 295 16.74 -8.44 13.73
CA LEU A 295 15.35 -7.96 13.70
C LEU A 295 14.36 -9.10 13.98
N LEU A 296 14.56 -10.27 13.37
CA LEU A 296 13.63 -11.39 13.54
C LEU A 296 13.63 -12.01 14.94
N PRO A 297 14.79 -12.24 15.60
CA PRO A 297 14.82 -12.65 17.00
C PRO A 297 14.13 -11.69 17.97
N GLU A 298 13.95 -10.42 17.58
CA GLU A 298 13.33 -9.38 18.41
C GLU A 298 11.82 -9.27 18.23
N LEU A 299 11.26 -9.72 17.11
CA LEU A 299 9.81 -9.59 16.82
C LEU A 299 8.93 -10.10 17.97
N GLY A 300 9.26 -11.25 18.55
CA GLY A 300 8.52 -11.83 19.67
C GLY A 300 8.54 -11.02 20.98
N ARG A 301 9.35 -9.95 21.05
CA ARG A 301 9.50 -9.08 22.24
C ARG A 301 8.90 -7.69 22.02
N LEU A 302 8.56 -7.33 20.79
CA LEU A 302 7.99 -6.03 20.47
C LEU A 302 6.48 -6.03 20.73
N PRO A 303 5.90 -4.89 21.14
CA PRO A 303 4.46 -4.66 21.02
C PRO A 303 3.98 -4.93 19.57
N SER A 304 2.74 -5.40 19.40
CA SER A 304 2.24 -5.76 18.06
C SER A 304 2.32 -4.61 17.04
N GLU A 305 2.04 -3.37 17.45
CA GLU A 305 2.15 -2.18 16.58
C GLU A 305 3.60 -1.88 16.15
N ASP A 306 4.56 -2.09 17.06
CA ASP A 306 5.98 -1.95 16.79
C ASP A 306 6.48 -3.07 15.85
N ALA A 307 6.01 -4.29 16.06
CA ALA A 307 6.34 -5.41 15.19
C ALA A 307 5.80 -5.20 13.77
N GLU A 308 4.55 -4.74 13.63
CA GLU A 308 3.94 -4.39 12.35
C GLU A 308 4.75 -3.33 11.61
N ARG A 309 5.09 -2.21 12.26
CA ARG A 309 5.93 -1.16 11.65
C ARG A 309 7.29 -1.70 11.20
N LEU A 310 7.93 -2.53 12.02
CA LEU A 310 9.19 -3.15 11.64
C LEU A 310 9.04 -4.07 10.43
N LEU A 311 7.97 -4.87 10.39
CA LEU A 311 7.68 -5.75 9.26
C LEU A 311 7.40 -4.97 7.97
N THR A 312 6.73 -3.83 8.05
CA THR A 312 6.57 -2.93 6.89
C THR A 312 7.93 -2.47 6.35
N HIS A 313 8.87 -2.10 7.22
CA HIS A 313 10.22 -1.76 6.80
C HIS A 313 10.99 -2.94 6.21
N VAL A 314 10.82 -4.15 6.75
CA VAL A 314 11.36 -5.38 6.15
C VAL A 314 10.79 -5.58 4.76
N GLY A 315 9.47 -5.48 4.58
CA GLY A 315 8.83 -5.58 3.26
C GLY A 315 9.44 -4.63 2.25
N HIS A 316 9.54 -3.34 2.57
CA HIS A 316 10.13 -2.34 1.67
C HIS A 316 11.61 -2.62 1.34
N ALA A 317 12.38 -3.15 2.31
CA ALA A 317 13.76 -3.52 2.07
C ALA A 317 13.87 -4.70 1.09
N GLN A 318 12.92 -5.63 1.15
CA GLN A 318 12.89 -6.87 0.37
C GLN A 318 12.37 -6.66 -1.05
N THR A 319 11.29 -5.89 -1.21
CA THR A 319 10.64 -5.64 -2.50
C THR A 319 11.38 -4.58 -3.31
N GLY A 320 11.83 -3.51 -2.66
CA GLY A 320 12.29 -2.30 -3.35
C GLY A 320 11.14 -1.34 -3.70
N ASP A 321 11.48 -0.29 -4.46
CA ASP A 321 10.53 0.72 -4.93
C ASP A 321 9.71 0.25 -6.14
N ASP A 322 10.27 -0.69 -6.92
CA ASP A 322 9.62 -1.29 -8.08
C ASP A 322 8.99 -2.61 -7.66
N TYR A 323 7.71 -2.57 -7.28
CA TYR A 323 6.89 -3.77 -7.06
C TYR A 323 6.52 -4.42 -8.41
N GLU A 324 7.53 -4.65 -9.26
CA GLU A 324 7.38 -5.40 -10.49
C GLU A 324 7.81 -6.84 -10.23
N ASP A 325 6.91 -7.79 -10.54
CA ASP A 325 7.11 -9.22 -10.35
C ASP A 325 8.48 -9.68 -10.88
N GLY A 326 9.29 -10.29 -10.02
CA GLY A 326 10.57 -10.89 -10.36
C GLY A 326 11.79 -9.97 -10.24
N LYS A 327 11.62 -8.68 -9.90
CA LYS A 327 12.73 -7.74 -9.66
C LYS A 327 13.05 -7.52 -8.18
N GLU A 328 12.44 -8.28 -7.26
CA GLU A 328 12.64 -8.11 -5.82
C GLU A 328 14.11 -8.29 -5.44
N ARG A 329 14.60 -7.44 -4.52
CA ARG A 329 16.03 -7.39 -4.16
C ARG A 329 16.55 -8.73 -3.64
N TRP A 330 15.71 -9.46 -2.91
CA TRP A 330 16.08 -10.77 -2.35
C TRP A 330 16.36 -11.84 -3.40
N ARG A 331 15.72 -11.75 -4.57
CA ARG A 331 15.98 -12.67 -5.69
C ARG A 331 17.31 -12.38 -6.37
N GLN A 332 17.82 -11.16 -6.25
CA GLN A 332 19.06 -10.70 -6.87
C GLN A 332 20.30 -11.04 -6.04
N ASP A 333 20.18 -11.11 -4.70
CA ASP A 333 21.28 -11.48 -3.81
C ASP A 333 21.42 -13.02 -3.67
N PRO A 334 22.61 -13.60 -3.91
CA PRO A 334 22.79 -15.05 -3.88
C PRO A 334 22.48 -15.71 -2.54
N HIS A 335 22.73 -15.04 -1.41
CA HIS A 335 22.50 -15.61 -0.09
C HIS A 335 21.02 -15.49 0.28
N ALA A 336 20.44 -14.30 0.12
CA ALA A 336 19.04 -14.06 0.41
C ALA A 336 18.13 -14.93 -0.47
N LYS A 337 18.43 -15.11 -1.76
CA LYS A 337 17.66 -16.00 -2.64
C LYS A 337 17.50 -17.42 -2.08
N VAL A 338 18.51 -17.92 -1.36
CA VAL A 338 18.50 -19.27 -0.79
C VAL A 338 17.77 -19.32 0.56
N THR A 339 17.94 -18.30 1.40
CA THR A 339 17.48 -18.35 2.80
C THR A 339 16.17 -17.59 3.02
N TRP A 340 15.84 -16.62 2.18
CA TRP A 340 14.68 -15.75 2.34
C TRP A 340 13.35 -16.48 2.28
N PRO A 341 13.09 -17.46 1.38
CA PRO A 341 11.82 -18.18 1.36
C PRO A 341 11.43 -18.77 2.73
N GLU A 342 12.35 -19.49 3.38
CA GLU A 342 12.12 -20.06 4.72
C GLU A 342 11.98 -18.99 5.80
N LEU A 343 12.72 -17.88 5.66
CA LEU A 343 12.64 -16.77 6.59
C LEU A 343 11.31 -16.00 6.47
N ALA A 344 10.85 -15.76 5.25
CA ALA A 344 9.56 -15.18 4.92
C ALA A 344 8.43 -16.05 5.48
N PHE A 345 8.55 -17.38 5.39
CA PHE A 345 7.59 -18.28 6.03
C PHE A 345 7.57 -18.13 7.56
N ALA A 346 8.73 -18.01 8.22
CA ALA A 346 8.78 -17.75 9.66
C ALA A 346 8.14 -16.40 10.03
N VAL A 347 8.38 -15.37 9.22
CA VAL A 347 7.77 -14.04 9.38
C VAL A 347 6.26 -14.08 9.16
N TYR A 348 5.80 -14.75 8.11
CA TYR A 348 4.39 -14.95 7.78
C TYR A 348 3.65 -15.62 8.95
N ARG A 349 4.22 -16.66 9.56
CA ARG A 349 3.63 -17.32 10.74
C ARG A 349 3.51 -16.36 11.92
N TYR A 350 4.56 -15.59 12.17
CA TYR A 350 4.55 -14.59 13.23
C TYR A 350 3.47 -13.52 12.98
N ALA A 351 3.42 -12.98 11.76
CA ALA A 351 2.47 -11.95 11.35
C ALA A 351 1.03 -12.45 11.51
N THR A 352 0.72 -13.64 10.98
CA THR A 352 -0.59 -14.29 11.13
C THR A 352 -1.00 -14.46 12.58
N ALA A 353 -0.06 -14.86 13.45
CA ALA A 353 -0.36 -15.12 14.86
C ALA A 353 -0.50 -13.84 15.71
N THR A 354 0.20 -12.76 15.35
CA THR A 354 0.44 -11.61 16.26
C THR A 354 -0.17 -10.31 15.76
N VAL A 355 -0.10 -10.05 14.46
CA VAL A 355 -0.42 -8.76 13.84
C VAL A 355 -1.67 -8.85 12.95
N GLY A 356 -1.87 -9.98 12.27
CA GLY A 356 -2.82 -10.14 11.17
C GLY A 356 -2.16 -9.92 9.81
N MET A 357 -2.41 -10.82 8.85
CA MET A 357 -1.75 -10.77 7.53
C MET A 357 -2.14 -9.53 6.71
N ASP A 358 -3.39 -9.10 6.80
CA ASP A 358 -3.90 -7.92 6.07
C ASP A 358 -3.12 -6.63 6.37
N ARG A 359 -2.46 -6.57 7.54
CA ARG A 359 -1.69 -5.41 7.99
C ARG A 359 -0.24 -5.42 7.52
N VAL A 360 0.32 -6.59 7.25
CA VAL A 360 1.71 -6.73 6.80
C VAL A 360 1.79 -6.72 5.28
N GLY A 361 0.70 -7.04 4.57
CA GLY A 361 0.61 -7.00 3.12
C GLY A 361 1.12 -8.27 2.43
N GLY A 362 0.90 -8.36 1.11
CA GLY A 362 1.14 -9.57 0.31
C GLY A 362 2.61 -9.89 0.00
N TRP A 363 3.58 -9.04 0.35
CA TRP A 363 4.99 -9.26 -0.01
C TRP A 363 5.62 -10.52 0.63
N LEU A 364 4.94 -11.12 1.61
CA LEU A 364 5.35 -12.36 2.25
C LEU A 364 4.90 -13.63 1.51
N THR A 365 3.90 -13.55 0.63
CA THR A 365 3.35 -14.75 -0.04
C THR A 365 4.18 -15.19 -1.22
N ASP A 366 4.70 -14.26 -2.01
CA ASP A 366 5.46 -14.58 -3.23
C ASP A 366 6.72 -15.41 -2.94
N PRO A 367 7.54 -15.09 -1.90
CA PRO A 367 8.68 -15.92 -1.53
C PRO A 367 8.33 -17.34 -1.10
N LEU A 368 7.09 -17.61 -0.66
CA LEU A 368 6.70 -18.95 -0.22
C LEU A 368 6.70 -19.94 -1.38
N SER A 369 6.33 -19.49 -2.57
CA SER A 369 6.30 -20.30 -3.80
C SER A 369 7.69 -20.83 -4.21
N ASP A 370 8.76 -20.17 -3.75
CA ASP A 370 10.14 -20.60 -3.97
C ASP A 370 10.59 -21.72 -3.00
N ILE A 371 9.78 -22.06 -1.98
CA ILE A 371 10.09 -23.16 -1.05
C ILE A 371 9.76 -24.50 -1.72
N PRO A 372 10.75 -25.38 -1.95
CA PRO A 372 10.47 -26.69 -2.54
C PRO A 372 9.66 -27.56 -1.56
N VAL A 373 8.45 -27.96 -1.98
CA VAL A 373 7.59 -28.88 -1.21
C VAL A 373 7.42 -30.18 -1.97
N SER A 374 8.11 -31.24 -1.53
CA SER A 374 7.93 -32.59 -2.06
C SER A 374 6.77 -33.35 -1.42
N ASP A 375 6.39 -32.94 -0.20
CA ASP A 375 5.28 -33.53 0.56
C ASP A 375 4.55 -32.44 1.37
N TYR A 376 3.38 -32.03 0.89
CA TYR A 376 2.53 -31.05 1.56
C TYR A 376 2.07 -31.50 2.95
N ARG A 377 1.94 -32.82 3.20
CA ARG A 377 1.53 -33.33 4.52
C ARG A 377 2.63 -33.19 5.56
N ALA A 378 3.90 -33.24 5.13
CA ALA A 378 5.04 -33.08 6.02
C ALA A 378 5.19 -31.64 6.55
N ARG A 379 4.62 -30.65 5.85
CA ARG A 379 4.66 -29.22 6.21
C ARG A 379 3.27 -28.59 6.15
N PRO A 380 2.35 -28.93 7.08
CA PRO A 380 0.95 -28.51 7.01
C PRO A 380 0.77 -26.99 7.09
N GLU A 381 1.55 -26.31 7.93
CA GLU A 381 1.47 -24.85 8.06
C GLU A 381 1.95 -24.14 6.79
N LEU A 382 3.03 -24.61 6.15
CA LEU A 382 3.50 -24.06 4.87
C LEU A 382 2.49 -24.31 3.76
N THR A 383 1.88 -25.50 3.75
CA THR A 383 0.86 -25.85 2.77
C THR A 383 -0.34 -24.90 2.83
N ILE A 384 -0.76 -24.49 4.05
CA ILE A 384 -1.84 -23.52 4.22
C ILE A 384 -1.39 -22.12 3.77
N ALA A 385 -0.18 -21.71 4.13
CA ALA A 385 0.37 -20.43 3.70
C ALA A 385 0.49 -20.31 2.17
N LEU A 386 0.91 -21.39 1.50
CA LEU A 386 0.94 -21.48 0.04
C LEU A 386 -0.47 -21.43 -0.57
N ALA A 387 -1.48 -21.98 0.10
CA ALA A 387 -2.85 -21.89 -0.35
C ALA A 387 -3.38 -20.44 -0.27
N GLU A 388 -3.06 -19.70 0.81
CA GLU A 388 -3.38 -18.26 0.90
C GLU A 388 -2.68 -17.44 -0.18
N ALA A 389 -1.49 -17.87 -0.61
CA ALA A 389 -0.76 -17.33 -1.76
C ALA A 389 -1.34 -17.78 -3.12
N PHE A 390 -2.47 -18.50 -3.14
CA PHE A 390 -3.10 -19.06 -4.34
C PHE A 390 -2.20 -20.00 -5.17
N ASP A 391 -1.27 -20.71 -4.53
CA ASP A 391 -0.39 -21.66 -5.22
C ASP A 391 -1.21 -22.78 -5.90
N GLU A 392 -1.15 -22.84 -7.24
CA GLU A 392 -1.92 -23.80 -8.03
C GLU A 392 -1.54 -25.26 -7.71
N GLY A 393 -0.28 -25.51 -7.33
CA GLY A 393 0.23 -26.84 -6.98
C GLY A 393 -0.44 -27.39 -5.73
N VAL A 394 -0.51 -26.58 -4.67
CA VAL A 394 -1.22 -26.91 -3.42
C VAL A 394 -2.70 -27.12 -3.66
N MET A 395 -3.33 -26.26 -4.47
CA MET A 395 -4.76 -26.37 -4.77
C MET A 395 -5.08 -27.64 -5.57
N GLY A 396 -4.23 -27.99 -6.54
CA GLY A 396 -4.34 -29.24 -7.30
C GLY A 396 -4.09 -30.47 -6.42
N TRP A 397 -3.11 -30.41 -5.51
CA TRP A 397 -2.87 -31.47 -4.54
C TRP A 397 -4.08 -31.69 -3.61
N ALA A 398 -4.64 -30.64 -3.04
CA ALA A 398 -5.78 -30.73 -2.14
C ALA A 398 -7.02 -31.32 -2.83
N GLU A 399 -7.29 -30.93 -4.08
CA GLU A 399 -8.36 -31.50 -4.89
C GLU A 399 -8.18 -33.00 -5.13
N ASN A 400 -6.96 -33.42 -5.46
CA ASN A 400 -6.63 -34.82 -5.65
C ASN A 400 -6.80 -35.64 -4.36
N GLU A 401 -6.37 -35.09 -3.21
CA GLU A 401 -6.53 -35.77 -1.92
C GLU A 401 -8.01 -35.94 -1.54
N LEU A 402 -8.85 -34.92 -1.73
CA LEU A 402 -10.30 -35.02 -1.43
C LEU A 402 -11.06 -35.98 -2.37
N SER A 403 -10.54 -36.16 -3.59
CA SER A 403 -11.12 -37.04 -4.60
C SER A 403 -10.74 -38.51 -4.40
N ARG A 404 -9.72 -38.82 -3.58
CA ARG A 404 -9.36 -40.20 -3.28
C ARG A 404 -10.48 -40.88 -2.49
N PRO A 405 -10.88 -42.11 -2.86
CA PRO A 405 -11.76 -42.91 -2.02
C PRO A 405 -11.14 -43.02 -0.64
N GLN A 406 -11.90 -42.74 0.42
CA GLN A 406 -11.42 -42.95 1.79
C GLN A 406 -11.00 -44.42 1.93
N ALA A 407 -9.69 -44.65 2.06
CA ALA A 407 -9.17 -45.99 2.25
C ALA A 407 -9.72 -46.50 3.58
N SER A 408 -10.55 -47.54 3.52
CA SER A 408 -11.21 -48.17 4.66
C SER A 408 -10.27 -48.91 5.62
N GLN A 409 -8.95 -48.68 5.53
CA GLN A 409 -7.91 -49.43 6.26
C GLN A 409 -7.11 -48.60 7.29
N GLY A 410 -7.58 -47.40 7.63
CA GLY A 410 -7.06 -46.65 8.79
C GLY A 410 -7.78 -47.00 10.10
N PRO A 411 -7.26 -46.56 11.27
CA PRO A 411 -8.06 -46.52 12.50
C PRO A 411 -9.37 -45.78 12.24
N ASP A 412 -10.43 -46.15 12.95
CA ASP A 412 -11.74 -45.53 12.80
C ASP A 412 -11.57 -44.00 12.84
N PRO A 413 -11.99 -43.26 11.79
CA PRO A 413 -11.90 -41.80 11.77
C PRO A 413 -12.46 -41.14 13.04
N SER A 414 -13.43 -41.78 13.71
CA SER A 414 -13.99 -41.32 14.98
C SER A 414 -12.99 -41.31 16.15
N GLU A 415 -11.92 -42.11 16.09
CA GLU A 415 -10.87 -42.20 17.12
C GLU A 415 -9.73 -41.19 16.92
N LEU A 416 -9.56 -40.64 15.71
CA LEU A 416 -8.56 -39.63 15.43
C LEU A 416 -9.04 -38.24 15.82
N LYS A 417 -8.18 -37.44 16.47
CA LYS A 417 -8.47 -36.01 16.62
C LYS A 417 -8.66 -35.40 15.23
N PRO A 418 -9.56 -34.41 15.05
CA PRO A 418 -9.82 -33.81 13.74
C PRO A 418 -8.55 -33.35 13.00
N GLN A 419 -7.55 -32.87 13.73
CA GLN A 419 -6.24 -32.45 13.20
C GLN A 419 -5.38 -33.60 12.65
N GLN A 420 -5.67 -34.84 13.03
CA GLN A 420 -4.94 -36.05 12.63
C GLN A 420 -5.61 -36.77 11.45
N ARG A 421 -6.81 -36.34 11.01
CA ARG A 421 -7.50 -36.95 9.88
C ARG A 421 -6.86 -36.54 8.56
N HIS A 422 -6.66 -37.52 7.67
CA HIS A 422 -6.05 -37.29 6.35
C HIS A 422 -6.75 -36.21 5.52
N ASP A 423 -8.07 -36.07 5.65
CA ASP A 423 -8.89 -35.15 4.86
C ASP A 423 -8.86 -33.70 5.39
N MET A 424 -8.38 -33.47 6.62
CA MET A 424 -8.45 -32.15 7.25
C MET A 424 -7.55 -31.11 6.56
N LEU A 425 -6.30 -31.48 6.23
CA LEU A 425 -5.36 -30.55 5.62
C LEU A 425 -5.83 -30.04 4.23
N PRO A 426 -6.29 -30.91 3.30
CA PRO A 426 -6.91 -30.45 2.06
C PRO A 426 -8.11 -29.51 2.24
N LEU A 427 -8.96 -29.75 3.26
CA LEU A 427 -10.07 -28.84 3.55
C LEU A 427 -9.60 -27.49 4.09
N ARG A 428 -8.55 -27.47 4.93
CA ARG A 428 -7.93 -26.23 5.42
C ARG A 428 -7.31 -25.43 4.27
N VAL A 429 -6.67 -26.08 3.31
CA VAL A 429 -6.18 -25.45 2.06
C VAL A 429 -7.31 -24.73 1.32
N PHE A 430 -8.44 -25.40 1.10
CA PHE A 430 -9.57 -24.72 0.46
C PHE A 430 -10.14 -23.62 1.33
N ALA A 431 -10.20 -23.79 2.65
CA ALA A 431 -10.70 -22.75 3.54
C ALA A 431 -9.81 -21.50 3.60
N SER A 432 -8.50 -21.61 3.36
CA SER A 432 -7.57 -20.48 3.38
C SER A 432 -7.45 -19.76 2.02
N ALA A 433 -7.75 -20.42 0.90
CA ALA A 433 -7.61 -19.87 -0.44
C ALA A 433 -8.96 -19.43 -1.02
N TRP A 434 -9.45 -18.21 -0.76
CA TRP A 434 -10.76 -17.79 -1.27
C TRP A 434 -10.87 -17.80 -2.80
N SER A 435 -11.72 -18.68 -3.34
CA SER A 435 -12.02 -18.74 -4.78
C SER A 435 -13.32 -19.50 -5.03
N ASP A 436 -13.91 -19.33 -6.22
CA ASP A 436 -15.05 -20.15 -6.67
C ASP A 436 -14.76 -21.66 -6.61
N LYS A 437 -13.51 -22.04 -6.91
CA LYS A 437 -13.04 -23.43 -6.83
C LYS A 437 -13.07 -23.94 -5.39
N SER A 438 -12.57 -23.13 -4.45
CA SER A 438 -12.54 -23.44 -3.02
C SER A 438 -13.94 -23.54 -2.43
N ILE A 439 -14.81 -22.58 -2.71
CA ILE A 439 -16.22 -22.59 -2.31
C ILE A 439 -16.89 -23.87 -2.82
N SER A 440 -16.66 -24.24 -4.09
CA SER A 440 -17.20 -25.46 -4.67
C SER A 440 -16.67 -26.73 -3.99
N ALA A 441 -15.38 -26.80 -3.67
CA ALA A 441 -14.77 -27.93 -2.98
C ALA A 441 -15.31 -28.10 -1.56
N LEU A 442 -15.38 -27.01 -0.79
CA LEU A 442 -15.94 -26.99 0.57
C LEU A 442 -17.43 -27.34 0.58
N ARG A 443 -18.20 -26.82 -0.38
CA ARG A 443 -19.63 -27.16 -0.53
C ARG A 443 -19.82 -28.65 -0.82
N ARG A 444 -19.00 -29.24 -1.71
CA ARG A 444 -19.03 -30.70 -1.98
C ARG A 444 -18.71 -31.50 -0.72
N ALA A 445 -17.64 -31.15 0.00
CA ALA A 445 -17.27 -31.83 1.24
C ALA A 445 -18.36 -31.72 2.32
N PHE A 446 -19.01 -30.57 2.43
CA PHE A 446 -20.11 -30.34 3.35
C PHE A 446 -21.33 -31.25 3.07
N CYS A 447 -21.57 -31.55 1.80
CA CYS A 447 -22.69 -32.40 1.38
C CYS A 447 -22.38 -33.90 1.36
N ASP A 448 -21.12 -34.30 1.54
CA ASP A 448 -20.64 -35.69 1.46
C ASP A 448 -20.70 -36.44 2.81
N GLY A 449 -21.82 -36.29 3.53
CA GLY A 449 -22.09 -36.97 4.80
C GLY A 449 -21.65 -36.20 6.05
N GLY A 450 -22.17 -36.62 7.23
CA GLY A 450 -22.02 -35.87 8.48
C GLY A 450 -20.58 -35.69 8.97
N GLU A 451 -19.72 -36.70 8.79
CA GLU A 451 -18.31 -36.57 9.24
C GLU A 451 -17.49 -35.61 8.36
N ARG A 452 -17.63 -35.66 7.02
CA ARG A 452 -17.00 -34.68 6.13
C ARG A 452 -17.59 -33.29 6.30
N ARG A 453 -18.88 -33.19 6.60
CA ARG A 453 -19.54 -31.93 6.97
C ARG A 453 -18.88 -31.27 8.17
N LYS A 454 -18.69 -32.00 9.26
CA LYS A 454 -18.01 -31.48 10.46
C LYS A 454 -16.58 -31.03 10.15
N LEU A 455 -15.85 -31.75 9.30
CA LEU A 455 -14.50 -31.33 8.89
C LEU A 455 -14.51 -30.06 8.06
N ALA A 456 -15.42 -29.91 7.09
CA ALA A 456 -15.55 -28.69 6.30
C ALA A 456 -15.87 -27.48 7.19
N ILE A 457 -16.82 -27.62 8.12
CA ILE A 457 -17.16 -26.57 9.10
C ILE A 457 -15.93 -26.24 9.97
N SER A 458 -15.20 -27.26 10.43
CA SER A 458 -14.00 -27.06 11.25
C SER A 458 -12.89 -26.34 10.50
N ALA A 459 -12.65 -26.69 9.23
CA ALA A 459 -11.65 -26.05 8.39
C ALA A 459 -11.99 -24.57 8.15
N LEU A 460 -13.25 -24.24 7.83
CA LEU A 460 -13.74 -22.86 7.76
C LEU A 460 -13.56 -22.11 9.10
N GLY A 461 -13.84 -22.79 10.22
CA GLY A 461 -13.61 -22.21 11.54
C GLY A 461 -12.13 -21.94 11.84
N GLN A 462 -11.21 -22.72 11.29
CA GLN A 462 -9.76 -22.57 11.51
C GLN A 462 -9.14 -21.52 10.59
N GLU A 463 -9.41 -21.60 9.29
CA GLU A 463 -8.72 -20.81 8.26
C GLU A 463 -9.60 -19.82 7.49
N GLY A 464 -10.93 -19.97 7.53
CA GLY A 464 -11.82 -19.13 6.73
C GLY A 464 -11.82 -17.65 7.14
N ASP A 465 -12.05 -16.76 6.19
CA ASP A 465 -12.15 -15.31 6.36
C ASP A 465 -13.52 -14.78 5.90
N GLU A 466 -13.73 -13.46 6.02
CA GLU A 466 -14.99 -12.79 5.71
C GLU A 466 -15.59 -13.12 4.34
N LEU A 467 -14.74 -13.47 3.37
CA LEU A 467 -15.15 -13.78 2.00
C LEU A 467 -15.96 -15.09 1.90
N TYR A 468 -16.02 -15.88 2.99
CA TYR A 468 -16.84 -17.08 3.12
C TYR A 468 -18.17 -16.87 3.87
N GLU A 469 -18.58 -15.64 4.20
CA GLU A 469 -19.83 -15.38 4.94
C GLU A 469 -21.05 -16.00 4.24
N ASP A 470 -21.17 -15.83 2.92
CA ASP A 470 -22.25 -16.40 2.12
C ASP A 470 -22.30 -17.93 2.20
N LEU A 471 -21.13 -18.58 2.14
CA LEU A 471 -21.04 -20.04 2.26
C LEU A 471 -21.46 -20.50 3.66
N LEU A 472 -21.09 -19.79 4.71
CA LEU A 472 -21.53 -20.09 6.08
C LEU A 472 -23.04 -19.90 6.25
N GLU A 473 -23.63 -18.85 5.65
CA GLU A 473 -25.07 -18.62 5.64
C GLU A 473 -25.81 -19.74 4.88
N GLU A 474 -25.29 -20.17 3.73
CA GLU A 474 -25.81 -21.33 3.01
C GLU A 474 -25.73 -22.61 3.86
N MET A 475 -24.60 -22.87 4.51
CA MET A 475 -24.42 -24.05 5.38
C MET A 475 -25.39 -24.02 6.55
N ALA A 476 -25.60 -22.85 7.17
CA ALA A 476 -26.54 -22.65 8.28
C ALA A 476 -27.99 -22.91 7.87
N GLY A 477 -28.35 -22.64 6.62
CA GLY A 477 -29.66 -22.94 6.07
C GLY A 477 -29.93 -24.43 5.79
N ALA A 478 -28.95 -25.32 5.93
CA ALA A 478 -29.13 -26.74 5.63
C ALA A 478 -30.12 -27.40 6.61
N SER A 479 -31.14 -28.06 6.07
CA SER A 479 -32.24 -28.64 6.88
C SER A 479 -31.87 -29.88 7.68
N ASN A 480 -30.74 -30.52 7.38
CA ASN A 480 -30.29 -31.79 7.95
C ASN A 480 -29.06 -31.66 8.88
N LEU A 481 -28.84 -30.48 9.47
CA LEU A 481 -27.82 -30.29 10.50
C LEU A 481 -28.26 -30.89 11.85
N SER A 482 -27.42 -31.75 12.40
CA SER A 482 -27.47 -32.17 13.81
C SER A 482 -27.16 -31.01 14.76
N GLU A 483 -27.49 -31.16 16.04
CA GLU A 483 -27.19 -30.16 17.06
C GLU A 483 -25.68 -29.90 17.18
N ASP A 484 -24.86 -30.96 17.17
CA ASP A 484 -23.40 -30.87 17.20
C ASP A 484 -22.84 -30.06 16.01
N GLU A 485 -23.39 -30.26 14.81
CA GLU A 485 -22.96 -29.53 13.61
C GLU A 485 -23.38 -28.05 13.67
N ARG A 486 -24.56 -27.75 14.23
CA ARG A 486 -25.00 -26.36 14.46
C ARG A 486 -24.08 -25.64 15.45
N ASP A 487 -23.73 -26.30 16.54
CA ASP A 487 -22.80 -25.75 17.53
C ASP A 487 -21.39 -25.55 16.94
N LEU A 488 -20.94 -26.49 16.11
CA LEU A 488 -19.68 -26.37 15.40
C LEU A 488 -19.68 -25.20 14.42
N LEU A 489 -20.79 -24.99 13.70
CA LEU A 489 -20.96 -23.89 12.76
C LEU A 489 -21.01 -22.53 13.46
N LEU A 490 -21.68 -22.45 14.61
CA LEU A 490 -21.65 -21.25 15.45
C LEU A 490 -20.21 -20.94 15.92
N ARG A 491 -19.47 -21.94 16.38
CA ARG A 491 -18.05 -21.76 16.76
C ARG A 491 -17.19 -21.31 15.58
N ALA A 492 -17.41 -21.87 14.39
CA ALA A 492 -16.71 -21.45 13.19
C ALA A 492 -16.99 -19.98 12.84
N ALA A 493 -18.26 -19.56 12.88
CA ALA A 493 -18.66 -18.17 12.64
C ALA A 493 -18.09 -17.19 13.69
N ILE A 494 -18.00 -17.60 14.97
CA ILE A 494 -17.36 -16.79 16.01
C ILE A 494 -15.84 -16.66 15.74
N ALA A 495 -15.17 -17.76 15.40
CA ALA A 495 -13.72 -17.75 15.15
C ALA A 495 -13.35 -16.88 13.95
N PHE A 496 -14.16 -16.95 12.89
CA PHE A 496 -14.12 -16.11 11.72
C PHE A 496 -14.23 -14.62 12.08
N GLN A 497 -15.27 -14.24 12.82
CA GLN A 497 -15.49 -12.84 13.21
C GLN A 497 -14.36 -12.33 14.11
N ALA A 498 -13.82 -13.20 14.98
CA ALA A 498 -12.68 -12.87 15.83
C ALA A 498 -11.36 -12.70 15.04
N ARG A 499 -11.18 -13.37 13.89
CA ARG A 499 -10.06 -13.10 12.98
C ARG A 499 -10.22 -11.74 12.29
N HIS A 500 -11.41 -11.48 11.75
CA HIS A 500 -11.72 -10.21 11.08
C HIS A 500 -11.52 -8.99 12.00
N PHE A 501 -12.02 -9.04 13.25
CA PHE A 501 -11.81 -7.95 14.22
C PHE A 501 -10.33 -7.75 14.63
N ARG A 502 -9.46 -8.73 14.40
CA ARG A 502 -8.02 -8.58 14.62
C ARG A 502 -7.31 -7.95 13.44
N SER A 503 -7.81 -8.14 12.22
CA SER A 503 -7.16 -7.67 11.01
C SER A 503 -7.63 -6.27 10.58
N GLU A 504 -8.85 -5.87 10.93
CA GLU A 504 -9.35 -4.55 10.52
C GLU A 504 -8.80 -3.38 11.35
N PRO A 505 -8.35 -2.31 10.67
CA PRO A 505 -8.13 -1.03 11.31
C PRO A 505 -9.45 -0.44 11.83
N ALA A 506 -9.43 0.14 13.02
CA ALA A 506 -10.59 0.75 13.71
C ALA A 506 -11.35 1.85 12.93
N TRP A 507 -10.86 2.26 11.74
CA TRP A 507 -11.46 3.32 10.92
C TRP A 507 -12.36 2.83 9.78
N MET A 508 -12.51 1.50 9.55
CA MET A 508 -13.43 0.92 8.54
C MET A 508 -14.83 0.54 9.11
N ASP A 509 -15.31 1.29 10.10
CA ASP A 509 -16.43 0.92 10.99
C ASP A 509 -17.86 1.21 10.43
N GLY A 510 -18.05 1.14 9.10
CA GLY A 510 -19.27 1.63 8.43
C GLY A 510 -20.36 0.61 8.10
N GLY A 511 -20.08 -0.69 8.17
CA GLY A 511 -21.03 -1.75 7.77
C GLY A 511 -21.65 -2.49 8.96
N PRO A 512 -22.89 -3.03 8.84
CA PRO A 512 -23.47 -3.91 9.86
C PRO A 512 -22.74 -5.26 9.88
N LYS A 513 -21.53 -5.27 10.43
CA LYS A 513 -20.66 -6.45 10.57
C LYS A 513 -21.15 -7.35 11.70
N GLY A 514 -21.00 -8.67 11.53
CA GLY A 514 -21.34 -9.67 12.56
C GLY A 514 -22.82 -10.04 12.67
N LEU A 515 -23.68 -9.60 11.73
CA LEU A 515 -25.10 -9.98 11.70
C LEU A 515 -25.29 -11.50 11.62
N LEU A 516 -24.43 -12.22 10.89
CA LEU A 516 -24.49 -13.68 10.83
C LEU A 516 -24.25 -14.30 12.21
N VAL A 517 -23.19 -13.92 12.93
CA VAL A 517 -22.89 -14.46 14.27
C VAL A 517 -24.04 -14.20 15.25
N ILE A 518 -24.61 -12.99 15.23
CA ILE A 518 -25.75 -12.63 16.09
C ILE A 518 -26.97 -13.49 15.75
N ARG A 519 -27.31 -13.64 14.45
CA ARG A 519 -28.44 -14.49 14.00
C ARG A 519 -28.25 -15.94 14.44
N LEU A 520 -27.06 -16.51 14.22
CA LEU A 520 -26.73 -17.88 14.62
C LEU A 520 -26.79 -18.08 16.14
N ALA A 521 -26.27 -17.13 16.92
CA ALA A 521 -26.32 -17.18 18.39
C ALA A 521 -27.75 -17.11 18.93
N GLN A 522 -28.64 -16.36 18.26
CA GLN A 522 -30.07 -16.28 18.60
C GLN A 522 -30.87 -17.50 18.12
N ARG A 523 -30.21 -18.48 17.47
CA ARG A 523 -30.86 -19.62 16.81
C ARG A 523 -31.86 -19.19 15.74
N ASP A 524 -31.69 -18.01 15.16
CA ASP A 524 -32.44 -17.53 13.99
C ASP A 524 -31.80 -18.09 12.72
N TRP A 525 -31.94 -19.41 12.53
CA TRP A 525 -31.34 -20.13 11.42
C TRP A 525 -32.02 -19.74 10.09
N PRO A 526 -31.25 -19.43 9.03
CA PRO A 526 -31.80 -19.15 7.70
C PRO A 526 -32.78 -20.25 7.28
N LYS A 527 -33.93 -19.86 6.70
CA LYS A 527 -34.96 -20.81 6.27
C LYS A 527 -34.47 -21.56 5.02
N SER A 528 -34.20 -22.86 5.19
CA SER A 528 -33.92 -23.87 4.16
C SER A 528 -33.12 -23.37 2.94
N SER A 529 -31.81 -23.54 2.97
CA SER A 529 -30.96 -23.39 1.79
C SER A 529 -30.97 -24.68 0.96
N SER A 530 -30.79 -24.52 -0.35
CA SER A 530 -30.65 -25.64 -1.29
C SER A 530 -29.21 -26.14 -1.41
N ILE A 531 -28.33 -25.87 -0.42
CA ILE A 531 -26.86 -26.05 -0.55
C ILE A 531 -26.47 -27.48 -0.98
N CYS A 532 -27.14 -28.51 -0.46
CA CYS A 532 -26.93 -29.90 -0.84
C CYS A 532 -28.00 -30.46 -1.78
N SER A 533 -28.99 -29.66 -2.15
CA SER A 533 -29.96 -30.02 -3.17
C SER A 533 -29.50 -29.49 -4.51
N SER A 534 -28.58 -30.20 -5.16
CA SER A 534 -28.39 -30.01 -6.59
C SER A 534 -28.59 -31.32 -7.33
N ARG A 535 -29.47 -31.22 -8.33
CA ARG A 535 -29.47 -31.91 -9.62
C ARG A 535 -28.31 -32.91 -9.75
N LYS A 536 -28.67 -34.17 -10.02
CA LYS A 536 -27.80 -35.21 -10.58
C LYS A 536 -26.67 -34.58 -11.39
N LEU A 537 -25.51 -34.39 -10.76
CA LEU A 537 -24.27 -34.10 -11.46
C LEU A 537 -24.01 -35.37 -12.26
N THR A 538 -24.31 -35.35 -13.56
CA THR A 538 -23.93 -36.44 -14.45
C THR A 538 -22.41 -36.60 -14.33
N PRO A 539 -21.91 -37.79 -13.96
CA PRO A 539 -20.47 -38.03 -13.92
C PRO A 539 -19.92 -37.74 -15.32
N ARG A 540 -18.85 -36.94 -15.39
CA ARG A 540 -18.05 -36.76 -16.62
C ARG A 540 -17.05 -37.88 -16.77
#